data_AF-A0A1E5VH07-F1
#
_entry.id   AF-A0A1E5VH07-F1
#
_cell.length_a   1.000
_cell.length_b   1.000
_cell.length_c   1.000
_cell.angle_alpha   90.00
_cell.angle_beta   90.00
_cell.angle_gamma   90.00
#
_symmetry.space_group_name_H-M   'P 1'
#
loop_
_entity.id
_entity.type
_entity.pdbx_description
1 polymer ?
#
loop_
_entity_poly.entity_id
_entity_poly.type
_entity_poly.pdbx_seq_one_letter_code
_entity_poly.pdbx_strand_id
1 'polypeptide(L)'
;MAQQQTSPDEVVLGQEAGGARVITLNRPRQLNGISDRVVYLLAQFLEKWEEDENAKLVVFKGAGRAFSAGGDLKMFYEGKSDDSCLEVVYRMYWLCYHIHTYKKTTVALVNGLVMGGGAAMVAPLKFAVVTEKTIFATPEASVGLHTDCSFSYIHSRLPGYLGEYLALTGARLNAREMISAGLATHFVSSEKLEELEKRLLNLDTGDESAVRAVIEEFSTDVQPDEDSVLNKLSTINKCFSVETVEDIIKAFESEARIDGNQWIAPVLKGLRRSSPTALKITLRSIREGRKQSLPECLKKEFRLTMNILRSVVNGDVYEGIRALSIDKDNAPKWNPASLEEVKNEDIDRVFQSFSPEQELQVPSDDSNR
;
A
#
# COMPACT_ATOMS: atom_id res chain seq x y z
N MET A 1 27.58 13.34 21.50
CA MET A 1 26.71 13.74 20.38
C MET A 1 27.57 13.87 19.13
N ALA A 2 27.67 12.80 18.34
CA ALA A 2 28.17 12.92 16.98
C ALA A 2 26.94 13.14 16.10
N GLN A 3 26.75 14.35 15.58
CA GLN A 3 25.84 14.56 14.46
C GLN A 3 26.43 13.73 13.31
N GLN A 4 25.81 12.60 12.99
CA GLN A 4 26.07 11.94 11.71
C GLN A 4 25.75 12.96 10.63
N GLN A 5 26.77 13.32 9.87
CA GLN A 5 26.69 14.23 8.75
C GLN A 5 25.82 13.53 7.69
N THR A 6 24.51 13.80 7.70
CA THR A 6 23.59 13.24 6.72
C THR A 6 23.95 13.79 5.35
N SER A 7 24.30 12.91 4.42
CA SER A 7 24.56 13.30 3.04
C SER A 7 23.25 13.84 2.45
N PRO A 8 23.24 15.01 1.79
CA PRO A 8 22.05 15.54 1.11
C PRO A 8 21.45 14.57 0.07
N ASP A 9 22.24 13.60 -0.38
CA ASP A 9 21.89 12.61 -1.39
C ASP A 9 21.30 11.32 -0.82
N GLU A 10 21.19 11.20 0.50
CA GLU A 10 20.67 9.97 1.12
C GLU A 10 19.14 9.86 0.96
N VAL A 11 18.69 8.75 0.40
CA VAL A 11 17.29 8.52 0.01
C VAL A 11 16.36 8.15 1.18
N VAL A 12 16.93 7.74 2.31
CA VAL A 12 16.23 7.51 3.59
C VAL A 12 17.12 8.01 4.72
N LEU A 13 16.62 8.94 5.52
CA LEU A 13 17.36 9.48 6.67
C LEU A 13 16.94 8.74 7.94
N GLY A 14 17.92 8.23 8.69
CA GLY A 14 17.73 7.73 10.05
C GLY A 14 18.20 8.75 11.08
N GLN A 15 17.32 9.19 11.98
CA GLN A 15 17.66 10.10 13.08
C GLN A 15 17.41 9.42 14.42
N GLU A 16 18.35 9.58 15.36
CA GLU A 16 18.24 9.10 16.73
C GLU A 16 18.06 10.30 17.67
N ALA A 17 16.98 10.34 18.45
CA ALA A 17 16.64 11.43 19.35
C ALA A 17 16.11 10.88 20.68
N GLY A 18 16.98 10.82 21.70
CA GLY A 18 16.65 10.14 22.96
C GLY A 18 16.24 8.70 22.73
N GLY A 19 15.11 8.29 23.33
CA GLY A 19 14.49 6.98 23.08
C GLY A 19 13.81 6.83 21.71
N ALA A 20 13.64 7.89 20.93
CA ALA A 20 12.95 7.84 19.65
C ALA A 20 13.92 7.64 18.46
N ARG A 21 13.42 6.99 17.42
CA ARG A 21 14.09 6.79 16.13
C ARG A 21 13.18 7.29 15.02
N VAL A 22 13.69 8.07 14.08
CA VAL A 22 12.90 8.63 12.97
C VAL A 22 13.45 8.15 11.65
N ILE A 23 12.57 7.55 10.85
CA ILE A 23 12.80 7.22 9.44
C ILE A 23 12.12 8.29 8.60
N THR A 24 12.91 9.03 7.82
CA THR A 24 12.38 9.98 6.84
C THR A 24 12.68 9.47 5.42
N LEU A 25 11.63 9.17 4.65
CA LEU A 25 11.78 8.96 3.20
C LEU A 25 12.15 10.29 2.54
N ASN A 26 13.31 10.35 1.88
CA ASN A 26 13.95 11.60 1.48
C ASN A 26 14.20 11.69 -0.04
N ARG A 27 13.16 11.42 -0.83
CA ARG A 27 13.15 11.64 -2.29
C ARG A 27 11.98 12.55 -2.70
N PRO A 28 11.87 13.78 -2.14
CA PRO A 28 10.67 14.61 -2.26
C PRO A 28 10.31 14.97 -3.71
N ARG A 29 11.32 15.08 -4.59
CA ARG A 29 11.13 15.35 -6.03
C ARG A 29 10.48 14.18 -6.77
N GLN A 30 10.70 12.95 -6.30
CA GLN A 30 10.10 11.71 -6.81
C GLN A 30 8.95 11.22 -5.93
N LEU A 31 8.35 12.11 -5.13
CA LEU A 31 7.25 11.77 -4.21
C LEU A 31 7.60 10.61 -3.27
N ASN A 32 8.86 10.52 -2.85
CA ASN A 32 9.35 9.48 -1.94
C ASN A 32 9.11 8.05 -2.46
N GLY A 33 9.28 7.85 -3.77
CA GLY A 33 9.20 6.53 -4.40
C GLY A 33 10.19 5.52 -3.82
N ILE A 34 9.73 4.27 -3.67
CA ILE A 34 10.45 3.17 -3.02
C ILE A 34 11.29 2.43 -4.06
N SER A 35 12.59 2.73 -4.09
CA SER A 35 13.60 2.01 -4.90
C SER A 35 14.29 0.92 -4.09
N ASP A 36 15.11 0.07 -4.73
CA ASP A 36 15.95 -0.92 -4.03
C ASP A 36 16.75 -0.32 -2.86
N ARG A 37 17.43 0.82 -3.10
CA ARG A 37 18.17 1.49 -2.03
C ARG A 37 17.30 1.94 -0.85
N VAL A 38 16.04 2.30 -1.09
CA VAL A 38 15.09 2.68 -0.03
C VAL A 38 14.72 1.43 0.77
N VAL A 39 14.36 0.32 0.11
CA VAL A 39 14.04 -0.96 0.77
C VAL A 39 15.22 -1.44 1.62
N TYR A 40 16.43 -1.40 1.07
CA TYR A 40 17.65 -1.79 1.78
C TYR A 40 17.86 -0.96 3.06
N LEU A 41 17.77 0.37 2.96
CA LEU A 41 17.98 1.25 4.11
C LEU A 41 16.88 1.10 5.17
N LEU A 42 15.62 0.93 4.74
CA LEU A 42 14.51 0.67 5.66
C LEU A 42 14.73 -0.62 6.45
N ALA A 43 15.07 -1.71 5.78
CA ALA A 43 15.38 -2.98 6.44
C ALA A 43 16.55 -2.81 7.42
N GLN A 44 17.64 -2.18 6.99
CA GLN A 44 18.80 -1.93 7.83
C GLN A 44 18.46 -1.13 9.10
N PHE A 45 17.67 -0.06 8.99
CA PHE A 45 17.25 0.74 10.15
C PHE A 45 16.34 -0.04 11.09
N LEU A 46 15.36 -0.77 10.55
CA LEU A 46 14.41 -1.54 11.35
C LEU A 46 15.09 -2.72 12.06
N GLU A 47 15.94 -3.48 11.38
CA GLU A 47 16.70 -4.56 12.01
C GLU A 47 17.61 -4.02 13.14
N LYS A 48 18.39 -2.98 12.86
CA LYS A 48 19.26 -2.35 13.85
C LYS A 48 18.48 -1.85 15.06
N TRP A 49 17.37 -1.13 14.83
CA TRP A 49 16.64 -0.49 15.91
C TRP A 49 15.69 -1.43 16.63
N GLU A 50 15.34 -2.59 16.08
CA GLU A 50 14.59 -3.61 16.81
C GLU A 50 15.43 -4.20 17.94
N GLU A 51 16.74 -4.41 17.72
CA GLU A 51 17.68 -4.94 18.72
C GLU A 51 18.20 -3.89 19.70
N ASP A 52 18.15 -2.60 19.36
CA ASP A 52 18.67 -1.52 20.20
C ASP A 52 17.77 -1.23 21.42
N GLU A 53 18.17 -1.63 22.63
CA GLU A 53 17.40 -1.37 23.86
C GLU A 53 17.09 0.12 24.12
N ASN A 54 17.87 1.05 23.55
CA ASN A 54 17.60 2.48 23.66
C ASN A 54 16.53 2.97 22.68
N ALA A 55 16.25 2.23 21.61
CA ALA A 55 15.15 2.54 20.70
C ALA A 55 13.84 2.07 21.35
N LYS A 56 12.99 3.02 21.76
CA LYS A 56 11.69 2.81 22.40
C LYS A 56 10.53 3.03 21.43
N LEU A 57 10.66 3.99 20.53
CA LEU A 57 9.64 4.41 19.58
C LEU A 57 10.27 4.60 18.19
N VAL A 58 9.61 4.11 17.14
CA VAL A 58 10.01 4.38 15.75
C VAL A 58 8.94 5.22 15.05
N VAL A 59 9.35 6.34 14.46
CA VAL A 59 8.48 7.27 13.73
C VAL A 59 8.83 7.22 12.24
N PHE A 60 7.84 6.98 11.38
CA PHE A 60 7.95 7.07 9.93
C PHE A 60 7.38 8.39 9.43
N LYS A 61 8.08 9.06 8.52
CA LYS A 61 7.59 10.24 7.80
C LYS A 61 8.17 10.34 6.39
N GLY A 62 7.54 11.15 5.55
CA GLY A 62 8.07 11.51 4.24
C GLY A 62 8.52 12.97 4.21
N ALA A 63 9.61 13.26 3.50
CA ALA A 63 10.04 14.62 3.22
C ALA A 63 9.15 15.25 2.14
N GLY A 64 8.84 16.54 2.29
CA GLY A 64 8.10 17.31 1.28
C GLY A 64 6.61 17.01 1.26
N ARG A 65 6.04 16.84 0.06
CA ARG A 65 4.58 16.85 -0.16
C ARG A 65 3.88 15.48 -0.17
N ALA A 66 4.61 14.41 0.10
CA ALA A 66 4.07 13.05 0.10
C ALA A 66 4.72 12.25 1.22
N PHE A 67 3.98 11.30 1.80
CA PHE A 67 4.61 10.24 2.57
C PHE A 67 5.40 9.35 1.62
N SER A 68 4.71 8.70 0.67
CA SER A 68 5.30 7.96 -0.44
C SER A 68 4.26 7.66 -1.52
N ALA A 69 4.64 7.80 -2.80
CA ALA A 69 3.82 7.44 -3.95
C ALA A 69 3.91 5.95 -4.35
N GLY A 70 4.58 5.11 -3.56
CA GLY A 70 4.72 3.67 -3.81
C GLY A 70 6.03 3.28 -4.49
N GLY A 71 6.05 2.11 -5.12
CA GLY A 71 7.25 1.56 -5.78
C GLY A 71 7.82 2.48 -6.87
N ASP A 72 9.14 2.48 -7.02
CA ASP A 72 9.82 3.19 -8.11
C ASP A 72 9.55 2.46 -9.45
N LEU A 73 8.48 2.86 -10.15
CA LEU A 73 8.06 2.22 -11.40
C LEU A 73 9.17 2.22 -12.46
N LYS A 74 10.05 3.24 -12.47
CA LYS A 74 11.14 3.33 -13.43
C LYS A 74 12.17 2.21 -13.20
N MET A 75 12.47 1.90 -11.94
CA MET A 75 13.34 0.76 -11.58
C MET A 75 12.81 -0.56 -12.13
N PHE A 76 11.50 -0.83 -11.99
CA PHE A 76 10.90 -2.04 -12.55
C PHE A 76 10.95 -2.07 -14.08
N TYR A 77 10.70 -0.94 -14.74
CA TYR A 77 10.75 -0.87 -16.21
C TYR A 77 12.15 -1.10 -16.77
N GLU A 78 13.18 -0.57 -16.11
CA GLU A 78 14.58 -0.71 -16.53
C GLU A 78 15.11 -2.12 -16.24
N GLY A 79 14.70 -2.74 -15.13
CA GLY A 79 15.12 -4.08 -14.73
C GLY A 79 14.39 -5.25 -15.42
N LYS A 80 13.57 -4.96 -16.45
CA LYS A 80 12.75 -5.97 -17.14
C LYS A 80 13.54 -6.98 -17.98
N SER A 81 14.79 -6.66 -18.32
CA SER A 81 15.63 -7.45 -19.23
C SER A 81 16.65 -8.36 -18.53
N ASP A 82 16.89 -8.17 -17.24
CA ASP A 82 17.99 -8.81 -16.52
C ASP A 82 17.61 -9.30 -15.12
N ASP A 83 16.31 -9.34 -14.80
CA ASP A 83 15.76 -9.76 -13.49
C ASP A 83 16.32 -8.98 -12.29
N SER A 84 17.01 -7.85 -12.51
CA SER A 84 17.66 -7.08 -11.45
C SER A 84 16.66 -6.48 -10.46
N CYS A 85 15.40 -6.31 -10.87
CA CYS A 85 14.32 -5.86 -9.99
C CYS A 85 13.70 -6.98 -9.14
N LEU A 86 14.04 -8.26 -9.33
CA LEU A 86 13.39 -9.36 -8.59
C LEU A 86 13.90 -9.50 -7.15
N GLU A 87 15.17 -9.19 -6.90
CA GLU A 87 15.74 -9.28 -5.53
C GLU A 87 15.10 -8.26 -4.58
N VAL A 88 14.87 -7.03 -5.06
CA VAL A 88 14.18 -6.00 -4.28
C VAL A 88 12.74 -6.39 -3.96
N VAL A 89 12.05 -7.16 -4.83
CA VAL A 89 10.72 -7.70 -4.52
C VAL A 89 10.78 -8.59 -3.29
N TYR A 90 11.70 -9.55 -3.25
CA TYR A 90 11.85 -10.43 -2.07
C TYR A 90 12.07 -9.61 -0.79
N ARG A 91 13.00 -8.64 -0.83
CA ARG A 91 13.29 -7.76 0.31
C ARG A 91 12.08 -6.91 0.71
N MET A 92 11.31 -6.42 -0.25
CA MET A 92 10.10 -5.62 0.02
C MET A 92 9.02 -6.45 0.71
N TYR A 93 8.80 -7.70 0.29
CA TYR A 93 7.83 -8.58 0.96
C TYR A 93 8.27 -8.99 2.37
N TRP A 94 9.56 -9.22 2.57
CA TRP A 94 10.11 -9.44 3.91
C TRP A 94 9.96 -8.18 4.78
N LEU A 95 10.23 -7.00 4.23
CA LEU A 95 10.02 -5.72 4.90
C LEU A 95 8.54 -5.51 5.27
N CYS A 96 7.60 -5.87 4.40
CA CYS A 96 6.17 -5.85 4.72
C CYS A 96 5.86 -6.73 5.92
N TYR A 97 6.36 -7.97 5.95
CA TYR A 97 6.22 -8.87 7.11
C TYR A 97 6.80 -8.21 8.37
N HIS A 98 8.04 -7.73 8.31
CA HIS A 98 8.74 -7.15 9.44
C HIS A 98 8.01 -5.94 10.02
N ILE A 99 7.43 -5.08 9.17
CA ILE A 99 6.61 -3.94 9.60
C ILE A 99 5.36 -4.38 10.35
N HIS A 100 4.66 -5.43 9.88
CA HIS A 100 3.46 -5.94 10.57
C HIS A 100 3.79 -6.55 11.93
N THR A 101 4.94 -7.23 12.03
CA THR A 101 5.34 -7.97 13.23
C THR A 101 6.39 -7.24 14.07
N TYR A 102 6.62 -5.96 13.80
CA TYR A 102 7.68 -5.20 14.43
C TYR A 102 7.47 -5.10 15.94
N LYS A 103 8.49 -5.40 16.73
CA LYS A 103 8.35 -5.57 18.19
C LYS A 103 8.18 -4.26 18.96
N LYS A 104 8.55 -3.13 18.34
CA LYS A 104 8.53 -1.81 18.99
C LYS A 104 7.36 -0.99 18.50
N THR A 105 6.93 -0.04 19.32
CA THR A 105 5.85 0.87 18.95
C THR A 105 6.26 1.72 17.76
N THR A 106 5.38 1.76 16.75
CA THR A 106 5.58 2.45 15.49
C THR A 106 4.49 3.50 15.28
N VAL A 107 4.90 4.68 14.82
CA VAL A 107 4.00 5.78 14.46
C VAL A 107 4.31 6.23 13.04
N ALA A 108 3.33 6.28 12.15
CA ALA A 108 3.45 7.00 10.88
C ALA A 108 2.84 8.40 11.00
N LEU A 109 3.61 9.41 10.61
CA LEU A 109 3.15 10.79 10.42
C LEU A 109 2.95 11.02 8.92
N VAL A 110 1.71 10.87 8.47
CA VAL A 110 1.34 10.86 7.06
C VAL A 110 0.80 12.23 6.66
N ASN A 111 1.58 12.93 5.84
CA ASN A 111 1.21 14.23 5.29
C ASN A 111 1.37 14.19 3.76
N GLY A 112 0.25 14.17 3.04
CA GLY A 112 0.23 14.06 1.58
C GLY A 112 -0.04 12.65 1.05
N LEU A 113 0.43 12.37 -0.17
CA LEU A 113 0.17 11.10 -0.85
C LEU A 113 0.76 9.90 -0.09
N VAL A 114 -0.02 8.82 0.01
CA VAL A 114 0.38 7.52 0.56
C VAL A 114 -0.22 6.42 -0.32
N MET A 115 0.59 5.83 -1.21
CA MET A 115 0.09 4.91 -2.24
C MET A 115 0.92 3.63 -2.35
N GLY A 116 0.27 2.52 -2.75
CA GLY A 116 0.90 1.21 -2.98
C GLY A 116 1.84 0.78 -1.85
N GLY A 117 3.09 0.44 -2.18
CA GLY A 117 4.10 0.08 -1.18
C GLY A 117 4.33 1.14 -0.08
N GLY A 118 4.07 2.42 -0.34
CA GLY A 118 4.10 3.47 0.68
C GLY A 118 2.98 3.35 1.70
N ALA A 119 1.80 2.90 1.24
CA ALA A 119 0.67 2.61 2.11
C ALA A 119 0.86 1.32 2.92
N ALA A 120 1.61 0.36 2.41
CA ALA A 120 1.99 -0.86 3.13
C ALA A 120 2.87 -0.59 4.35
N MET A 121 3.57 0.56 4.38
CA MET A 121 4.33 1.02 5.54
C MET A 121 3.47 1.70 6.62
N VAL A 122 2.21 2.02 6.31
CA VAL A 122 1.34 2.84 7.17
C VAL A 122 0.16 2.04 7.69
N ALA A 123 -0.60 1.41 6.78
CA ALA A 123 -1.84 0.72 7.11
C ALA A 123 -1.72 -0.35 8.22
N PRO A 124 -0.62 -1.12 8.34
CA PRO A 124 -0.49 -2.09 9.42
C PRO A 124 0.00 -1.52 10.76
N LEU A 125 0.39 -0.25 10.81
CA LEU A 125 0.97 0.32 12.03
C LEU A 125 -0.09 0.55 13.12
N LYS A 126 0.35 0.42 14.37
CA LYS A 126 -0.49 0.70 15.55
C LYS A 126 -0.98 2.15 15.59
N PHE A 127 -0.14 3.08 15.14
CA PHE A 127 -0.47 4.50 15.07
C PHE A 127 -0.19 5.04 13.67
N ALA A 128 -1.26 5.30 12.92
CA ALA A 128 -1.22 5.96 11.62
C ALA A 128 -1.91 7.32 11.74
N VAL A 129 -1.12 8.37 11.89
CA VAL A 129 -1.57 9.76 12.03
C VAL A 129 -1.65 10.38 10.65
N VAL A 130 -2.86 10.81 10.26
CA VAL A 130 -3.13 11.41 8.95
C VAL A 130 -3.54 12.87 9.10
N THR A 131 -3.34 13.65 8.04
CA THR A 131 -3.66 15.09 8.00
C THR A 131 -4.69 15.37 6.91
N GLU A 132 -5.24 16.59 6.86
CA GLU A 132 -6.14 17.02 5.78
C GLU A 132 -5.54 16.91 4.36
N LYS A 133 -4.22 16.75 4.25
CA LYS A 133 -3.51 16.59 2.96
C LYS A 133 -3.37 15.14 2.54
N THR A 134 -3.72 14.18 3.41
CA THR A 134 -3.52 12.76 3.14
C THR A 134 -4.46 12.26 2.06
N ILE A 135 -3.88 11.56 1.08
CA ILE A 135 -4.62 10.87 0.01
C ILE A 135 -4.04 9.46 -0.13
N PHE A 136 -4.87 8.48 0.18
CA PHE A 136 -4.55 7.05 0.06
C PHE A 136 -5.08 6.47 -1.24
N ALA A 137 -4.33 5.57 -1.87
CA ALA A 137 -4.83 4.71 -2.95
C ALA A 137 -3.92 3.49 -3.19
N THR A 138 -4.50 2.44 -3.77
CA THR A 138 -3.81 1.24 -4.29
C THR A 138 -4.15 1.11 -5.79
N PRO A 139 -3.47 1.87 -6.67
CA PRO A 139 -3.86 1.99 -8.08
C PRO A 139 -3.22 0.93 -8.99
N GLU A 140 -2.65 -0.15 -8.44
CA GLU A 140 -1.76 -1.08 -9.14
C GLU A 140 -2.41 -1.72 -10.38
N ALA A 141 -3.71 -2.04 -10.31
CA ALA A 141 -4.44 -2.64 -11.42
C ALA A 141 -4.45 -1.77 -12.68
N SER A 142 -4.42 -0.44 -12.51
CA SER A 142 -4.35 0.51 -13.63
C SER A 142 -2.98 0.57 -14.32
N VAL A 143 -1.96 0.00 -13.68
CA VAL A 143 -0.57 -0.08 -14.17
C VAL A 143 -0.23 -1.49 -14.65
N GLY A 144 -1.17 -2.45 -14.59
CA GLY A 144 -0.94 -3.84 -14.98
C GLY A 144 -0.28 -4.69 -13.89
N LEU A 145 -0.30 -4.24 -12.63
CA LEU A 145 0.15 -5.00 -11.46
C LEU A 145 -1.05 -5.36 -10.57
N HIS A 146 -0.92 -6.37 -9.73
CA HIS A 146 -1.93 -6.67 -8.71
C HIS A 146 -1.74 -5.79 -7.47
N THR A 147 -2.80 -5.61 -6.68
CA THR A 147 -2.68 -4.92 -5.38
C THR A 147 -1.87 -5.78 -4.41
N ASP A 148 -0.64 -5.33 -4.14
CA ASP A 148 0.45 -6.11 -3.56
C ASP A 148 0.85 -5.60 -2.16
N CYS A 149 2.07 -5.92 -1.69
CA CYS A 149 2.62 -5.43 -0.43
C CYS A 149 1.67 -5.55 0.79
N SER A 150 1.16 -6.77 1.05
CA SER A 150 0.21 -7.17 2.09
C SER A 150 -1.24 -6.71 1.91
N PHE A 151 -1.57 -5.99 0.83
CA PHE A 151 -2.92 -5.45 0.70
C PHE A 151 -3.99 -6.51 0.42
N SER A 152 -3.65 -7.72 -0.05
CA SER A 152 -4.62 -8.81 -0.08
C SER A 152 -5.06 -9.24 1.32
N TYR A 153 -4.21 -9.07 2.35
CA TYR A 153 -4.57 -9.28 3.75
C TYR A 153 -5.37 -8.10 4.33
N ILE A 154 -4.91 -6.87 4.08
CA ILE A 154 -5.51 -5.65 4.65
C ILE A 154 -6.90 -5.39 4.03
N HIS A 155 -7.00 -5.36 2.70
CA HIS A 155 -8.25 -5.07 2.01
C HIS A 155 -9.33 -6.11 2.27
N SER A 156 -8.96 -7.38 2.40
CA SER A 156 -9.92 -8.44 2.68
C SER A 156 -10.60 -8.31 4.05
N ARG A 157 -10.06 -7.46 4.93
CA ARG A 157 -10.56 -7.19 6.29
C ARG A 157 -11.27 -5.85 6.42
N LEU A 158 -11.32 -5.05 5.35
CA LEU A 158 -12.10 -3.82 5.33
C LEU A 158 -13.60 -4.11 5.35
N PRO A 159 -14.44 -3.14 5.78
CA PRO A 159 -15.89 -3.33 5.85
C PRO A 159 -16.52 -3.79 4.52
N GLY A 160 -17.33 -4.86 4.59
CA GLY A 160 -18.04 -5.39 3.43
C GLY A 160 -17.10 -5.75 2.27
N TYR A 161 -17.31 -5.10 1.13
CA TYR A 161 -16.50 -5.23 -0.08
C TYR A 161 -15.71 -3.96 -0.43
N LEU A 162 -15.46 -3.09 0.56
CA LEU A 162 -14.68 -1.86 0.36
C LEU A 162 -13.28 -2.16 -0.17
N GLY A 163 -12.63 -3.21 0.33
CA GLY A 163 -11.28 -3.59 -0.10
C GLY A 163 -11.19 -3.98 -1.57
N GLU A 164 -12.11 -4.81 -2.06
CA GLU A 164 -12.20 -5.13 -3.48
C GLU A 164 -12.47 -3.88 -4.32
N TYR A 165 -13.34 -2.97 -3.84
CA TYR A 165 -13.60 -1.71 -4.52
C TYR A 165 -12.33 -0.86 -4.66
N LEU A 166 -11.60 -0.62 -3.56
CA LEU A 166 -10.40 0.21 -3.57
C LEU A 166 -9.34 -0.36 -4.50
N ALA A 167 -9.12 -1.68 -4.45
CA ALA A 167 -8.08 -2.36 -5.22
C ALA A 167 -8.38 -2.42 -6.73
N LEU A 168 -9.62 -2.71 -7.13
CA LEU A 168 -9.96 -2.81 -8.55
C LEU A 168 -10.08 -1.43 -9.20
N THR A 169 -10.59 -0.44 -8.48
CA THR A 169 -10.89 0.88 -9.05
C THR A 169 -9.75 1.89 -8.89
N GLY A 170 -8.80 1.64 -7.98
CA GLY A 170 -7.78 2.61 -7.59
C GLY A 170 -8.38 3.87 -6.95
N ALA A 171 -9.59 3.76 -6.39
CA ALA A 171 -10.27 4.89 -5.76
C ALA A 171 -9.43 5.48 -4.63
N ARG A 172 -9.50 6.80 -4.51
CA ARG A 172 -8.76 7.56 -3.51
C ARG A 172 -9.60 7.69 -2.25
N LEU A 173 -8.95 7.56 -1.10
CA LEU A 173 -9.50 7.93 0.20
C LEU A 173 -8.81 9.18 0.72
N ASN A 174 -9.59 10.12 1.23
CA ASN A 174 -9.04 11.20 2.05
C ASN A 174 -8.78 10.70 3.50
N ALA A 175 -8.17 11.55 4.34
CA ALA A 175 -7.83 11.20 5.72
C ALA A 175 -9.02 10.76 6.59
N ARG A 176 -10.18 11.42 6.42
CA ARG A 176 -11.40 11.11 7.19
C ARG A 176 -11.91 9.73 6.82
N GLU A 177 -11.90 9.43 5.53
CA GLU A 177 -12.29 8.13 5.00
C GLU A 177 -11.32 7.01 5.40
N MET A 178 -10.01 7.29 5.43
CA MET A 178 -9.03 6.31 5.93
C MET A 178 -9.31 5.93 7.39
N ILE A 179 -9.60 6.90 8.26
CA ILE A 179 -9.93 6.64 9.66
C ILE A 179 -11.20 5.81 9.77
N SER A 180 -12.27 6.23 9.10
CA SER A 180 -13.55 5.52 9.16
C SER A 180 -13.50 4.14 8.49
N ALA A 181 -12.59 3.90 7.55
CA ALA A 181 -12.32 2.59 6.98
C ALA A 181 -11.42 1.70 7.85
N GLY A 182 -10.76 2.26 8.88
CA GLY A 182 -9.80 1.55 9.72
C GLY A 182 -8.39 1.41 9.14
N LEU A 183 -8.04 2.24 8.14
CA LEU A 183 -6.71 2.31 7.52
C LEU A 183 -5.78 3.36 8.17
N ALA A 184 -6.34 4.22 9.01
CA ALA A 184 -5.62 5.19 9.82
C ALA A 184 -6.26 5.28 11.20
N THR A 185 -5.54 5.78 12.20
CA THR A 185 -6.03 5.79 13.58
C THR A 185 -6.35 7.18 14.11
N HIS A 186 -5.61 8.22 13.71
CA HIS A 186 -5.78 9.57 14.25
C HIS A 186 -5.73 10.62 13.15
N PHE A 187 -6.54 11.67 13.29
CA PHE A 187 -6.49 12.85 12.45
C PHE A 187 -5.83 14.00 13.22
N VAL A 188 -4.80 14.58 12.64
CA VAL A 188 -4.11 15.77 13.19
C VAL A 188 -3.97 16.80 12.08
N SER A 189 -4.30 18.06 12.35
CA SER A 189 -4.08 19.14 11.38
C SER A 189 -2.61 19.22 11.00
N SER A 190 -2.30 19.40 9.71
CA SER A 190 -0.89 19.44 9.25
C SER A 190 -0.07 20.57 9.91
N GLU A 191 -0.72 21.63 10.39
CA GLU A 191 -0.08 22.73 11.13
C GLU A 191 0.46 22.31 12.50
N LYS A 192 -0.14 21.28 13.12
CA LYS A 192 0.25 20.75 14.43
C LYS A 192 1.23 19.58 14.34
N LEU A 193 1.50 19.07 13.14
CA LEU A 193 2.25 17.84 12.95
C LEU A 193 3.71 17.96 13.44
N GLU A 194 4.35 19.11 13.24
CA GLU A 194 5.70 19.35 13.74
C GLU A 194 5.76 19.40 15.27
N GLU A 195 4.72 19.92 15.92
CA GLU A 195 4.63 19.98 17.38
C GLU A 195 4.41 18.59 17.97
N LEU A 196 3.50 17.81 17.35
CA LEU A 196 3.30 16.39 17.68
C LEU A 196 4.60 15.59 17.54
N GLU A 197 5.33 15.75 16.43
CA GLU A 197 6.61 15.08 16.22
C GLU A 197 7.59 15.41 17.36
N LYS A 198 7.76 16.69 17.71
CA LYS A 198 8.62 17.10 18.84
C LYS A 198 8.16 16.49 20.16
N ARG A 199 6.85 16.40 20.40
CA ARG A 199 6.30 15.81 21.62
C ARG A 199 6.58 14.31 21.71
N LEU A 200 6.41 13.58 20.61
CA LEU A 200 6.75 12.15 20.50
C LEU A 200 8.25 11.89 20.70
N LEU A 201 9.10 12.72 20.09
CA LEU A 201 10.55 12.61 20.22
C LEU A 201 11.07 12.80 21.66
N ASN A 202 10.32 13.54 22.49
CA ASN A 202 10.65 13.79 23.89
C ASN A 202 9.95 12.84 24.88
N LEU A 203 9.13 11.90 24.40
CA LEU A 203 8.30 11.04 25.25
C LEU A 203 9.12 9.99 26.03
N ASP A 204 10.31 9.62 25.53
CA ASP A 204 11.27 8.66 26.12
C ASP A 204 10.66 7.31 26.58
N THR A 205 9.51 6.93 26.03
CA THR A 205 8.88 5.64 26.24
C THR A 205 8.23 5.14 24.96
N GLY A 206 8.19 3.81 24.82
CA GLY A 206 7.50 3.10 23.75
C GLY A 206 6.15 2.54 24.19
N ASP A 207 5.71 2.81 25.43
CA ASP A 207 4.42 2.35 25.92
C ASP A 207 3.29 2.89 25.04
N GLU A 208 2.46 1.98 24.53
CA GLU A 208 1.42 2.33 23.55
C GLU A 208 0.36 3.26 24.15
N SER A 209 0.07 3.16 25.45
CA SER A 209 -0.92 4.03 26.10
C SER A 209 -0.38 5.45 26.22
N ALA A 210 0.90 5.60 26.57
CA ALA A 210 1.57 6.89 26.62
C ALA A 210 1.69 7.53 25.23
N VAL A 211 2.08 6.75 24.21
CA VAL A 211 2.17 7.23 22.82
C VAL A 211 0.80 7.66 22.30
N ARG A 212 -0.24 6.86 22.56
CA ARG A 212 -1.62 7.20 22.22
C ARG A 212 -2.05 8.51 22.87
N ALA A 213 -1.85 8.66 24.18
CA ALA A 213 -2.22 9.86 24.91
C ALA A 213 -1.58 11.12 24.30
N VAL A 214 -0.29 11.04 23.93
CA VAL A 214 0.40 12.13 23.22
C VAL A 214 -0.24 12.44 21.87
N ILE A 215 -0.60 11.44 21.07
CA ILE A 215 -1.23 11.68 19.77
C ILE A 215 -2.62 12.30 19.96
N GLU A 216 -3.38 11.84 20.95
CA GLU A 216 -4.71 12.34 21.30
C GLU A 216 -4.69 13.81 21.75
N GLU A 217 -3.61 14.30 22.40
CA GLU A 217 -3.41 15.73 22.72
C GLU A 217 -3.54 16.64 21.48
N PHE A 218 -3.17 16.15 20.30
CA PHE A 218 -3.19 16.91 19.04
C PHE A 218 -4.33 16.51 18.10
N SER A 219 -5.01 15.40 18.41
CA SER A 219 -6.00 14.81 17.52
C SER A 219 -7.29 15.61 17.48
N THR A 220 -8.03 15.47 16.38
CA THR A 220 -9.38 16.01 16.24
C THR A 220 -10.28 14.92 15.71
N ASP A 221 -11.44 14.74 16.34
CA ASP A 221 -12.43 13.80 15.84
C ASP A 221 -12.97 14.29 14.50
N VAL A 222 -13.00 13.39 13.52
CA VAL A 222 -13.47 13.67 12.17
C VAL A 222 -14.51 12.66 11.75
N GLN A 223 -15.47 13.12 10.96
CA GLN A 223 -16.45 12.29 10.27
C GLN A 223 -16.20 12.38 8.77
N PRO A 224 -16.53 11.33 8.00
CA PRO A 224 -16.52 11.38 6.53
C PRO A 224 -17.44 12.47 5.99
N ASP A 225 -17.08 13.01 4.83
CA ASP A 225 -17.89 14.00 4.13
C ASP A 225 -19.16 13.34 3.53
N GLU A 226 -20.18 14.14 3.18
CA GLU A 226 -21.46 13.63 2.66
C GLU A 226 -21.29 12.80 1.38
N ASP A 227 -20.35 13.17 0.51
CA ASP A 227 -20.06 12.49 -0.75
C ASP A 227 -19.05 11.35 -0.61
N SER A 228 -18.65 11.01 0.62
CA SER A 228 -17.69 9.95 0.92
C SER A 228 -18.06 8.61 0.29
N VAL A 229 -17.03 7.84 -0.07
CA VAL A 229 -17.20 6.45 -0.51
C VAL A 229 -17.88 5.56 0.52
N LEU A 230 -17.74 5.86 1.82
CA LEU A 230 -18.36 5.07 2.88
C LEU A 230 -19.88 5.20 2.88
N ASN A 231 -20.42 6.34 2.44
CA ASN A 231 -21.86 6.53 2.26
C ASN A 231 -22.40 5.75 1.04
N LYS A 232 -21.52 5.28 0.16
CA LYS A 232 -21.84 4.47 -1.03
C LYS A 232 -21.68 2.97 -0.77
N LEU A 233 -21.34 2.56 0.45
CA LEU A 233 -20.98 1.18 0.78
C LEU A 233 -22.10 0.17 0.52
N SER A 234 -23.37 0.56 0.66
CA SER A 234 -24.50 -0.33 0.34
C SER A 234 -24.49 -0.74 -1.15
N THR A 235 -24.34 0.23 -2.05
CA THR A 235 -24.24 0.00 -3.50
C THR A 235 -22.96 -0.75 -3.86
N ILE A 236 -21.83 -0.41 -3.23
CA ILE A 236 -20.56 -1.13 -3.42
C ILE A 236 -20.73 -2.60 -3.03
N ASN A 237 -21.27 -2.88 -1.84
CA ASN A 237 -21.49 -4.25 -1.37
C ASN A 237 -22.38 -5.04 -2.32
N LYS A 238 -23.45 -4.41 -2.83
CA LYS A 238 -24.33 -5.02 -3.83
C LYS A 238 -23.60 -5.35 -5.14
N CYS A 239 -22.75 -4.44 -5.63
CA CYS A 239 -22.05 -4.65 -6.89
C CYS A 239 -20.89 -5.65 -6.77
N PHE A 240 -20.20 -5.70 -5.63
CA PHE A 240 -19.04 -6.57 -5.40
C PHE A 240 -19.36 -7.94 -4.79
N SER A 241 -20.62 -8.21 -4.46
CA SER A 241 -21.06 -9.52 -3.95
C SER A 241 -21.11 -10.63 -5.01
N VAL A 242 -21.01 -10.28 -6.30
CA VAL A 242 -20.99 -11.23 -7.43
C VAL A 242 -19.59 -11.77 -7.69
N GLU A 243 -19.45 -12.90 -8.38
CA GLU A 243 -18.17 -13.63 -8.40
C GLU A 243 -17.09 -13.03 -9.32
N THR A 244 -17.43 -12.45 -10.46
CA THR A 244 -16.44 -12.08 -11.50
C THR A 244 -16.31 -10.57 -11.69
N VAL A 245 -15.20 -10.11 -12.27
CA VAL A 245 -15.00 -8.69 -12.61
C VAL A 245 -16.04 -8.23 -13.63
N GLU A 246 -16.36 -9.09 -14.60
CA GLU A 246 -17.38 -8.88 -15.62
C GLU A 246 -18.76 -8.64 -14.98
N ASP A 247 -19.13 -9.46 -14.00
CA ASP A 247 -20.42 -9.31 -13.32
C ASP A 247 -20.44 -8.09 -12.40
N ILE A 248 -19.30 -7.73 -11.79
CA ILE A 248 -19.17 -6.48 -11.02
C ILE A 248 -19.44 -5.26 -11.93
N ILE A 249 -18.86 -5.25 -13.14
CA ILE A 249 -19.09 -4.18 -14.12
C ILE A 249 -20.56 -4.13 -14.53
N LYS A 250 -21.19 -5.26 -14.83
CA LYS A 250 -22.63 -5.32 -15.17
C LYS A 250 -23.53 -4.85 -14.02
N ALA A 251 -23.17 -5.19 -12.78
CA ALA A 251 -23.90 -4.74 -11.59
C ALA A 251 -23.82 -3.21 -11.45
N PHE A 252 -22.62 -2.64 -11.62
CA PHE A 252 -22.44 -1.19 -11.63
C PHE A 252 -23.17 -0.50 -12.78
N GLU A 253 -23.16 -1.06 -13.99
CA GLU A 253 -23.92 -0.53 -15.12
C GLU A 253 -25.43 -0.49 -14.86
N SER A 254 -25.94 -1.46 -14.10
CA SER A 254 -27.34 -1.50 -13.69
C SER A 254 -27.63 -0.43 -12.64
N GLU A 255 -26.79 -0.30 -11.63
CA GLU A 255 -26.91 0.73 -10.58
C GLU A 255 -26.73 2.16 -11.11
N ALA A 256 -25.90 2.35 -12.15
CA ALA A 256 -25.66 3.65 -12.77
C ALA A 256 -26.90 4.25 -13.46
N ARG A 257 -27.94 3.43 -13.71
CA ARG A 257 -29.22 3.87 -14.30
C ARG A 257 -30.18 4.46 -13.25
N ILE A 258 -29.86 4.34 -11.96
CA ILE A 258 -30.68 4.84 -10.86
C ILE A 258 -30.26 6.28 -10.55
N ASP A 259 -31.23 7.18 -10.41
CA ASP A 259 -30.98 8.57 -10.04
C ASP A 259 -30.26 8.67 -8.70
N GLY A 260 -29.21 9.50 -8.64
CA GLY A 260 -28.34 9.65 -7.46
C GLY A 260 -27.04 8.83 -7.50
N ASN A 261 -26.87 7.95 -8.48
CA ASN A 261 -25.68 7.11 -8.66
C ASN A 261 -24.68 7.64 -9.71
N GLN A 262 -24.64 8.96 -9.95
CA GLN A 262 -23.76 9.55 -10.99
C GLN A 262 -22.27 9.31 -10.72
N TRP A 263 -21.89 9.01 -9.47
CA TRP A 263 -20.53 8.66 -9.06
C TRP A 263 -20.02 7.33 -9.67
N ILE A 264 -20.91 6.46 -10.17
CA ILE A 264 -20.53 5.16 -10.74
C ILE A 264 -19.89 5.31 -12.13
N ALA A 265 -20.30 6.32 -12.92
CA ALA A 265 -19.77 6.52 -14.27
C ALA A 265 -18.23 6.66 -14.33
N PRO A 266 -17.57 7.49 -13.49
CA PRO A 266 -16.11 7.54 -13.45
C PRO A 266 -15.47 6.23 -12.94
N VAL A 267 -16.14 5.49 -12.05
CA VAL A 267 -15.66 4.18 -11.57
C VAL A 267 -15.62 3.16 -12.71
N LEU A 268 -16.71 3.04 -13.47
CA LEU A 268 -16.79 2.18 -14.67
C LEU A 268 -15.74 2.56 -15.71
N LYS A 269 -15.50 3.86 -15.91
CA LYS A 269 -14.45 4.35 -16.81
C LYS A 269 -13.06 3.93 -16.33
N GLY A 270 -12.79 3.97 -15.03
CA GLY A 270 -11.55 3.51 -14.42
C GLY A 270 -11.35 2.01 -14.64
N LEU A 271 -12.33 1.19 -14.26
CA LEU A 271 -12.29 -0.27 -14.42
C LEU A 271 -12.00 -0.68 -15.87
N ARG A 272 -12.70 -0.08 -16.84
CA ARG A 272 -12.51 -0.38 -18.27
C ARG A 272 -11.16 0.09 -18.84
N ARG A 273 -10.44 0.97 -18.15
CA ARG A 273 -9.10 1.44 -18.55
C ARG A 273 -7.97 0.66 -17.89
N SER A 274 -8.25 -0.09 -16.83
CA SER A 274 -7.26 -0.93 -16.14
C SER A 274 -6.94 -2.21 -16.92
N SER A 275 -5.82 -2.88 -16.59
CA SER A 275 -5.47 -4.15 -17.22
C SER A 275 -6.53 -5.22 -16.86
N PRO A 276 -7.12 -5.89 -17.86
CA PRO A 276 -8.08 -6.98 -17.61
C PRO A 276 -7.48 -8.11 -16.77
N THR A 277 -6.23 -8.50 -17.06
CA THR A 277 -5.50 -9.53 -16.32
C THR A 277 -5.27 -9.11 -14.87
N ALA A 278 -4.80 -7.87 -14.65
CA ALA A 278 -4.54 -7.37 -13.30
C ALA A 278 -5.82 -7.29 -12.45
N LEU A 279 -6.96 -6.88 -13.04
CA LEU A 279 -8.24 -6.85 -12.33
C LEU A 279 -8.66 -8.25 -11.83
N LYS A 280 -8.54 -9.28 -12.68
CA LYS A 280 -8.90 -10.65 -12.30
C LYS A 280 -7.96 -11.21 -11.23
N ILE A 281 -6.65 -10.98 -11.35
CA ILE A 281 -5.67 -11.38 -10.34
C ILE A 281 -5.98 -10.71 -9.00
N THR A 282 -6.17 -9.38 -8.99
CA THR A 282 -6.45 -8.60 -7.78
C THR A 282 -7.72 -9.07 -7.07
N LEU A 283 -8.81 -9.27 -7.82
CA LEU A 283 -10.08 -9.73 -7.24
C LEU A 283 -9.92 -11.07 -6.53
N ARG A 284 -9.30 -12.05 -7.20
CA ARG A 284 -9.04 -13.38 -6.64
C ARG A 284 -8.13 -13.28 -5.42
N SER A 285 -7.03 -12.53 -5.52
CA SER A 285 -6.04 -12.35 -4.46
C SER A 285 -6.70 -11.85 -3.16
N ILE A 286 -7.50 -10.79 -3.23
CA ILE A 286 -8.16 -10.19 -2.05
C ILE A 286 -9.19 -11.15 -1.44
N ARG A 287 -9.99 -11.84 -2.27
CA ARG A 287 -11.00 -12.77 -1.78
C ARG A 287 -10.41 -13.98 -1.08
N GLU A 288 -9.34 -14.55 -1.62
CA GLU A 288 -8.58 -15.61 -0.94
C GLU A 288 -7.98 -15.11 0.38
N GLY A 289 -7.56 -13.84 0.43
CA GLY A 289 -7.00 -13.17 1.62
C GLY A 289 -7.93 -13.14 2.84
N ARG A 290 -9.26 -13.25 2.64
CA ARG A 290 -10.26 -13.31 3.72
C ARG A 290 -10.06 -14.52 4.63
N LYS A 291 -9.50 -15.61 4.11
CA LYS A 291 -9.31 -16.89 4.82
C LYS A 291 -7.84 -17.19 5.12
N GLN A 292 -6.93 -16.29 4.75
CA GLN A 292 -5.48 -16.48 4.87
C GLN A 292 -4.92 -15.65 6.03
N SER A 293 -3.89 -16.20 6.66
CA SER A 293 -2.96 -15.49 7.54
C SER A 293 -2.11 -14.48 6.78
N LEU A 294 -1.41 -13.60 7.51
CA LEU A 294 -0.50 -12.64 6.90
C LEU A 294 0.64 -13.34 6.11
N PRO A 295 1.36 -14.34 6.66
CA PRO A 295 2.36 -15.08 5.91
C PRO A 295 1.83 -15.73 4.63
N GLU A 296 0.62 -16.30 4.65
CA GLU A 296 0.01 -16.90 3.46
C GLU A 296 -0.31 -15.86 2.39
N CYS A 297 -0.88 -14.71 2.77
CA CYS A 297 -1.11 -13.59 1.86
C CYS A 297 0.19 -13.09 1.23
N LEU A 298 1.24 -12.86 2.03
CA LEU A 298 2.53 -12.36 1.54
C LEU A 298 3.20 -13.35 0.58
N LYS A 299 3.19 -14.66 0.89
CA LYS A 299 3.71 -15.70 -0.02
C LYS A 299 2.94 -15.73 -1.34
N LYS A 300 1.61 -15.65 -1.28
CA LYS A 300 0.76 -15.61 -2.49
C LYS A 300 1.06 -14.38 -3.32
N GLU A 301 1.05 -13.20 -2.70
CA GLU A 301 1.33 -11.95 -3.39
C GLU A 301 2.74 -11.90 -3.98
N PHE A 302 3.75 -12.44 -3.27
CA PHE A 302 5.10 -12.58 -3.79
C PHE A 302 5.13 -13.38 -5.10
N ARG A 303 4.45 -14.55 -5.15
CA ARG A 303 4.30 -15.35 -6.38
C ARG A 303 3.66 -14.55 -7.51
N LEU A 304 2.58 -13.84 -7.21
CA LEU A 304 1.88 -12.99 -8.19
C LEU A 304 2.81 -11.92 -8.75
N THR A 305 3.51 -11.16 -7.90
CA THR A 305 4.44 -10.11 -8.32
C THR A 305 5.58 -10.67 -9.17
N MET A 306 6.20 -11.78 -8.72
CA MET A 306 7.29 -12.42 -9.45
C MET A 306 6.85 -12.92 -10.83
N ASN A 307 5.66 -13.53 -10.92
CA ASN A 307 5.12 -14.02 -12.20
C ASN A 307 4.70 -12.89 -13.13
N ILE A 308 4.16 -11.79 -12.60
CA ILE A 308 3.80 -10.58 -13.37
C ILE A 308 5.06 -9.91 -13.93
N LEU A 309 6.09 -9.71 -13.10
CA LEU A 309 7.35 -9.10 -13.56
C LEU A 309 8.08 -9.99 -14.58
N ARG A 310 8.02 -11.32 -14.44
CA ARG A 310 8.54 -12.25 -15.46
C ARG A 310 7.66 -12.35 -16.72
N SER A 311 6.55 -11.62 -16.77
CA SER A 311 5.60 -11.64 -17.87
C SER A 311 5.11 -13.06 -18.23
N VAL A 312 4.85 -13.89 -17.22
CA VAL A 312 4.44 -15.30 -17.39
C VAL A 312 3.16 -15.44 -18.23
N VAL A 313 2.25 -14.47 -18.09
CA VAL A 313 1.00 -14.37 -18.86
C VAL A 313 1.13 -13.31 -19.95
N ASN A 314 1.48 -12.08 -19.56
CA ASN A 314 1.58 -10.94 -20.47
C ASN A 314 2.56 -9.88 -19.92
N GLY A 315 2.84 -8.86 -20.72
CA GLY A 315 3.70 -7.74 -20.36
C GLY A 315 2.96 -6.49 -19.87
N ASP A 316 1.73 -6.63 -19.34
CA ASP A 316 0.87 -5.48 -19.01
C ASP A 316 1.55 -4.54 -18.00
N VAL A 317 2.27 -5.06 -16.99
CA VAL A 317 2.99 -4.22 -16.03
C VAL A 317 3.95 -3.24 -16.71
N TYR A 318 4.68 -3.70 -17.73
CA TYR A 318 5.62 -2.86 -18.46
C TYR A 318 4.92 -1.88 -19.39
N GLU A 319 3.80 -2.28 -20.01
CA GLU A 319 2.99 -1.38 -20.82
C GLU A 319 2.32 -0.28 -19.97
N GLY A 320 1.81 -0.64 -18.80
CA GLY A 320 1.22 0.31 -17.86
C GLY A 320 2.26 1.30 -17.35
N ILE A 321 3.46 0.83 -16.97
CA ILE A 321 4.55 1.72 -16.58
C ILE A 321 4.98 2.61 -17.75
N ARG A 322 5.08 2.09 -18.97
CA ARG A 322 5.39 2.88 -20.17
C ARG A 322 4.39 4.03 -20.32
N ALA A 323 3.11 3.71 -20.35
CA ALA A 323 2.03 4.67 -20.56
C ALA A 323 1.94 5.73 -19.45
N LEU A 324 2.17 5.34 -18.19
CA LEU A 324 2.05 6.23 -17.04
C LEU A 324 3.29 7.10 -16.80
N SER A 325 4.48 6.51 -16.88
CA SER A 325 5.71 7.10 -16.32
C SER A 325 6.80 7.39 -17.36
N ILE A 326 6.91 6.57 -18.40
CA ILE A 326 7.95 6.71 -19.43
C ILE A 326 7.49 7.67 -20.52
N ASP A 327 6.47 7.28 -21.28
CA ASP A 327 5.92 8.07 -22.40
C ASP A 327 4.87 9.06 -21.93
N LYS A 328 4.23 8.78 -20.79
CA LYS A 328 3.20 9.64 -20.14
C LYS A 328 2.00 9.94 -21.04
N ASP A 329 1.67 9.05 -21.97
CA ASP A 329 0.53 9.16 -22.87
C ASP A 329 -0.80 8.80 -22.19
N ASN A 330 -0.76 8.13 -21.02
CA ASN A 330 -1.92 7.61 -20.30
C ASN A 330 -2.82 6.69 -21.16
N ALA A 331 -2.25 6.02 -22.16
CA ALA A 331 -2.95 5.19 -23.13
C ALA A 331 -2.31 3.78 -23.24
N PRO A 332 -2.37 2.98 -22.16
CA PRO A 332 -1.83 1.63 -22.17
C PRO A 332 -2.60 0.73 -23.15
N LYS A 333 -1.88 -0.15 -23.82
CA LYS A 333 -2.38 -1.14 -24.77
C LYS A 333 -2.29 -2.54 -24.17
N TRP A 334 -3.30 -2.88 -23.37
CA TRP A 334 -3.35 -4.17 -22.67
C TRP A 334 -3.42 -5.36 -23.62
N ASN A 335 -2.82 -6.48 -23.20
CA ASN A 335 -2.90 -7.74 -23.92
C ASN A 335 -3.13 -8.89 -22.93
N PRO A 336 -4.33 -9.50 -22.86
CA PRO A 336 -5.48 -9.25 -23.73
C PRO A 336 -6.15 -7.88 -23.51
N ALA A 337 -6.93 -7.43 -24.49
CA ALA A 337 -7.53 -6.09 -24.48
C ALA A 337 -8.86 -6.03 -23.72
N SER A 338 -9.53 -7.17 -23.53
CA SER A 338 -10.80 -7.26 -22.80
C SER A 338 -10.78 -8.34 -21.71
N LEU A 339 -11.76 -8.30 -20.80
CA LEU A 339 -11.88 -9.27 -19.70
C LEU A 339 -12.20 -10.67 -20.20
N GLU A 340 -13.03 -10.77 -21.22
CA GLU A 340 -13.51 -12.03 -21.81
C GLU A 340 -12.37 -12.83 -22.47
N GLU A 341 -11.32 -12.15 -22.90
CA GLU A 341 -10.13 -12.74 -23.51
C GLU A 341 -9.13 -13.28 -22.47
N VAL A 342 -9.25 -12.88 -21.19
CA VAL A 342 -8.39 -13.39 -20.12
C VAL A 342 -8.85 -14.80 -19.72
N LYS A 343 -8.01 -15.79 -19.99
CA LYS A 343 -8.29 -17.20 -19.72
C LYS A 343 -8.05 -17.54 -18.25
N ASN A 344 -8.88 -18.44 -17.70
CA ASN A 344 -8.73 -18.89 -16.32
C ASN A 344 -7.40 -19.63 -16.12
N GLU A 345 -6.94 -20.38 -17.11
CA GLU A 345 -5.66 -21.10 -17.05
C GLU A 345 -4.46 -20.16 -16.90
N ASP A 346 -4.53 -18.98 -17.51
CA ASP A 346 -3.49 -17.94 -17.37
C ASP A 346 -3.47 -17.37 -15.95
N ILE A 347 -4.65 -17.14 -15.37
CA ILE A 347 -4.78 -16.72 -13.96
C ILE A 347 -4.29 -17.83 -13.03
N ASP A 348 -4.72 -19.08 -13.22
CA ASP A 348 -4.28 -20.20 -12.40
C ASP A 348 -2.77 -20.36 -12.40
N ARG A 349 -2.12 -20.15 -13.56
CA ARG A 349 -0.66 -20.25 -13.71
C ARG A 349 0.08 -19.27 -12.80
N VAL A 350 -0.39 -18.03 -12.64
CA VAL A 350 0.31 -17.06 -11.76
C VAL A 350 0.12 -17.33 -10.27
N PHE A 351 -0.93 -18.06 -9.89
CA PHE A 351 -1.21 -18.46 -8.50
C PHE A 351 -0.51 -19.76 -8.07
N GLN A 352 0.11 -20.49 -9.01
CA GLN A 352 0.83 -21.74 -8.70
C GLN A 352 1.94 -21.49 -7.68
N SER A 353 2.05 -22.41 -6.71
CA SER A 353 3.11 -22.38 -5.72
C SER A 353 4.48 -22.52 -6.37
N PHE A 354 5.47 -21.78 -5.87
CA PHE A 354 6.88 -22.01 -6.21
C PHE A 354 7.44 -23.21 -5.44
N SER A 355 8.62 -23.68 -5.85
CA SER A 355 9.35 -24.65 -5.03
C SER A 355 9.72 -24.03 -3.68
N PRO A 356 9.92 -24.83 -2.61
CA PRO A 356 10.26 -24.30 -1.30
C PRO A 356 11.46 -23.35 -1.29
N GLU A 357 12.45 -23.55 -2.16
CA GLU A 357 13.67 -22.73 -2.26
C GLU A 357 13.42 -21.39 -2.98
N GLN A 358 12.37 -21.31 -3.79
CA GLN A 358 11.99 -20.13 -4.58
C GLN A 358 10.89 -19.30 -3.93
N GLU A 359 10.21 -19.86 -2.92
CA GLU A 359 9.12 -19.22 -2.20
C GLU A 359 9.62 -18.17 -1.20
N LEU A 360 8.77 -17.18 -0.89
CA LEU A 360 9.05 -16.21 0.17
C LEU A 360 9.19 -16.90 1.53
N GLN A 361 10.35 -16.74 2.19
CA GLN A 361 10.58 -17.27 3.53
C GLN A 361 10.26 -16.20 4.58
N VAL A 362 9.06 -16.30 5.15
CA VAL A 362 8.63 -15.54 6.34
C VAL A 362 8.19 -16.51 7.43
N PRO A 363 8.43 -16.19 8.72
CA PRO A 363 8.00 -17.03 9.83
C PRO A 363 6.49 -17.32 9.78
N SER A 364 6.10 -18.55 10.08
CA SER A 364 4.70 -18.93 10.25
C SER A 364 4.15 -18.43 11.59
N ASP A 365 2.86 -18.11 11.63
CA ASP A 365 2.14 -17.57 12.80
C ASP A 365 2.27 -18.44 14.08
N ASP A 366 2.67 -19.72 13.94
CA ASP A 366 2.89 -20.65 15.05
C ASP A 366 4.17 -20.38 15.86
N SER A 367 5.02 -19.43 15.44
CA SER A 367 6.32 -19.20 16.09
C SER A 367 6.34 -18.11 17.17
N ASN A 368 5.24 -17.38 17.40
CA ASN A 368 5.19 -16.24 18.33
C ASN A 368 3.82 -16.04 19.04
N ARG A 369 3.13 -17.11 19.43
CA ARG A 369 2.00 -17.00 20.38
C ARG A 369 2.43 -17.31 21.81
#